data_AF-A0AAD8C9Z5-F1
#
_entry.id   AF-A0AAD8C9Z5-F1
#
_cell.length_a   1.000
_cell.length_b   1.000
_cell.length_c   1.000
_cell.angle_alpha   90.00
_cell.angle_beta   90.00
_cell.angle_gamma   90.00
#
_symmetry.space_group_name_H-M   'P 1'
#
loop_
_entity.id
_entity.type
_entity.pdbx_description
1 polymer ?
#
loop_
_entity_poly.entity_id
_entity_poly.type
_entity_poly.pdbx_seq_one_letter_code
_entity_poly.pdbx_strand_id
1 'polypeptide(L)'
;AEFGEGKVGGVDHPNIGFLYQYDADEATGQSQGHNLVTVVALTAALGVQTVIKFATEPVGMVTVIGCCGHPDNVGIILMFEEGCFHR
;
A
#
# COMPACT_ATOMS: atom_id res chain seq x y z
N ALA A 1 8.98 7.65 -18.17
CA ALA A 1 7.66 7.20 -18.63
C ALA A 1 6.73 7.18 -17.44
N GLU A 2 5.59 7.88 -17.54
CA GLU A 2 4.47 7.80 -16.58
C GLU A 2 3.80 6.43 -16.75
N PHE A 3 4.41 5.38 -16.23
CA PHE A 3 3.75 4.08 -16.15
C PHE A 3 3.02 4.00 -14.82
N GLY A 4 1.68 3.98 -14.87
CA GLY A 4 0.82 3.68 -13.73
C GLY A 4 0.13 4.88 -13.07
N GLU A 5 0.53 6.13 -13.36
CA GLU A 5 -0.24 7.29 -12.88
C GLU A 5 -1.57 7.38 -13.63
N GLY A 6 -2.68 7.40 -12.88
CA GLY A 6 -4.04 7.48 -13.43
C GLY A 6 -4.57 6.24 -14.15
N LYS A 7 -3.83 5.12 -14.15
CA LYS A 7 -4.29 3.84 -14.74
C LYS A 7 -4.82 2.88 -13.67
N VAL A 8 -5.76 2.02 -14.05
CA VAL A 8 -6.21 0.91 -13.19
C VAL A 8 -5.26 -0.26 -13.37
N GLY A 9 -4.46 -0.57 -12.34
CA GLY A 9 -3.58 -1.74 -12.36
C GLY A 9 -4.37 -3.04 -12.24
N GLY A 10 -3.84 -4.14 -12.79
CA GLY A 10 -4.46 -5.46 -12.70
C GLY A 10 -5.54 -5.76 -13.74
N VAL A 11 -5.63 -4.97 -14.82
CA VAL A 11 -6.44 -5.27 -16.01
C VAL A 11 -5.56 -5.99 -17.04
N ASP A 12 -4.60 -5.27 -17.64
CA ASP A 12 -3.69 -5.82 -18.66
C ASP A 12 -2.39 -6.38 -18.08
N HIS A 13 -1.99 -5.90 -16.90
CA HIS A 13 -0.74 -6.23 -16.24
C HIS A 13 -0.92 -6.34 -14.71
N PRO A 14 -0.10 -7.13 -14.00
CA PRO A 14 -0.23 -7.29 -12.55
C PRO A 14 -0.20 -5.98 -11.77
N ASN A 15 -0.94 -5.93 -10.66
CA ASN A 15 -0.81 -4.87 -9.66
C ASN A 15 -0.40 -5.49 -8.32
N ILE A 16 0.75 -5.08 -7.78
CA ILE A 16 1.26 -5.53 -6.49
C ILE A 16 0.85 -4.51 -5.43
N GLY A 17 0.01 -4.93 -4.49
CA GLY A 17 -0.45 -4.09 -3.38
C GLY A 17 0.38 -4.29 -2.11
N PHE A 18 0.80 -3.19 -1.49
CA PHE A 18 1.36 -3.15 -0.14
C PHE A 18 0.36 -2.48 0.80
N LEU A 19 -0.18 -3.23 1.76
CA LEU A 19 -1.10 -2.75 2.78
C LEU A 19 -0.38 -2.75 4.14
N TYR A 20 -0.43 -1.64 4.87
CA TYR A 20 0.19 -1.55 6.19
C TYR A 20 -0.61 -0.65 7.13
N GLN A 21 -0.46 -0.92 8.44
CA GLN A 21 -0.97 -0.09 9.51
C GLN A 21 0.10 0.91 9.97
N TYR A 22 -0.27 2.17 10.22
CA TYR A 22 0.68 3.25 10.56
C TYR A 22 0.43 3.95 11.90
N ASP A 23 -0.74 3.77 12.51
CA ASP A 23 -1.13 4.41 13.77
C ASP A 23 -0.30 3.92 14.96
N ALA A 24 -0.21 4.79 15.97
CA ALA A 24 0.43 4.53 17.24
C ALA A 24 -0.64 4.37 18.32
N ASP A 25 -0.31 3.64 19.38
CA ASP A 25 -1.15 3.62 20.58
C ASP A 25 -0.97 4.94 21.36
N GLU A 26 -2.05 5.52 21.89
CA GLU A 26 -1.99 6.82 22.57
C GLU A 26 -1.12 6.78 23.83
N ALA A 27 -1.11 5.67 24.56
CA ALA A 27 -0.38 5.54 25.82
C ALA A 27 1.08 5.11 25.64
N THR A 28 1.34 4.23 24.67
CA THR A 28 2.64 3.56 24.49
C THR A 28 3.37 3.95 23.21
N GLY A 29 2.75 4.75 22.35
CA GLY A 29 3.30 5.17 21.07
C GLY A 29 3.47 4.01 20.10
N GLN A 30 4.61 3.97 19.40
CA GLN A 30 4.93 2.97 18.38
C GLN A 30 5.46 1.66 18.98
N SER A 31 4.78 1.12 20.00
CA SER A 31 5.17 -0.09 20.73
C SER A 31 4.95 -1.39 19.93
N GLN A 32 4.01 -1.37 18.97
CA GLN A 32 3.63 -2.52 18.15
C GLN A 32 4.41 -2.62 16.84
N GLY A 33 5.28 -1.64 16.54
CA GLY A 33 6.15 -1.66 15.37
C GLY A 33 5.49 -1.23 14.05
N HIS A 34 4.33 -0.57 14.10
CA HIS A 34 3.63 -0.08 12.90
C HIS A 34 4.50 0.91 12.10
N ASN A 35 5.33 1.69 12.78
CA ASN A 35 6.38 2.51 12.15
C ASN A 35 7.34 1.67 11.29
N LEU A 36 7.85 0.54 11.82
CA LEU A 36 8.78 -0.32 11.10
C LEU A 36 8.09 -1.00 9.92
N VAL A 37 6.90 -1.56 10.13
CA VAL A 37 6.11 -2.19 9.06
C VAL A 37 5.81 -1.21 7.93
N THR A 38 5.42 0.02 8.27
CA THR A 38 5.19 1.11 7.30
C THR A 38 6.44 1.39 6.45
N VAL A 39 7.61 1.53 7.08
CA VAL A 39 8.87 1.81 6.37
C VAL A 39 9.27 0.64 5.47
N VAL A 40 9.13 -0.60 5.95
CA VAL A 40 9.45 -1.80 5.15
C VAL A 40 8.54 -1.90 3.92
N ALA A 41 7.23 -1.73 4.10
CA ALA A 41 6.27 -1.79 3.01
C ALA A 41 6.51 -0.68 1.97
N LEU A 42 6.75 0.56 2.40
CA LEU A 42 7.04 1.67 1.51
C LEU A 42 8.34 1.45 0.73
N THR A 43 9.39 0.96 1.41
CA THR A 43 10.69 0.70 0.76
C THR A 43 10.57 -0.43 -0.27
N ALA A 44 9.83 -1.49 0.04
CA ALA A 44 9.55 -2.57 -0.90
C ALA A 44 8.78 -2.05 -2.13
N ALA A 45 7.77 -1.21 -1.92
CA ALA A 45 7.01 -0.59 -2.99
C ALA A 45 7.88 0.30 -3.90
N LEU A 46 8.81 1.08 -3.33
CA LEU A 46 9.78 1.87 -4.09
C LEU A 46 10.73 1.00 -4.93
N GLY A 47 11.15 -0.15 -4.40
CA GLY A 47 11.93 -1.13 -5.15
C GLY A 47 11.17 -1.66 -6.37
N VAL A 48 9.91 -2.07 -6.18
CA VAL A 48 9.03 -2.53 -7.26
C VAL A 48 8.75 -1.40 -8.27
N GLN A 49 8.45 -0.19 -7.78
CA GLN A 49 8.23 0.99 -8.63
C GLN A 49 9.42 1.26 -9.54
N THR A 50 10.65 1.10 -9.02
CA THR A 50 11.88 1.30 -9.80
C THR A 50 11.96 0.31 -10.96
N VAL A 51 11.65 -0.97 -10.72
CA VAL A 51 11.61 -2.00 -11.78
C VAL A 51 10.56 -1.65 -12.84
N ILE A 52 9.35 -1.27 -12.43
CA ILE A 52 8.27 -0.86 -13.33
C ILE A 52 8.68 0.36 -14.17
N LYS A 53 9.30 1.36 -13.54
CA LYS A 53 9.70 2.63 -14.18
C LYS A 53 10.74 2.44 -15.28
N PHE A 54 11.62 1.46 -15.14
CA PHE A 54 12.75 1.23 -16.05
C PHE A 54 12.59 0.00 -16.95
N ALA A 55 11.44 -0.66 -16.92
CA ALA A 55 11.13 -1.73 -17.87
C ALA A 55 11.04 -1.19 -19.31
N THR A 56 11.43 -2.02 -20.28
CA THR A 56 11.36 -1.69 -21.72
C THR A 56 9.94 -1.72 -22.27
N GLU A 57 9.04 -2.40 -21.56
CA GLU A 57 7.62 -2.54 -21.87
C GLU A 57 6.79 -2.38 -20.58
N PRO A 58 5.49 -2.07 -20.68
CA PRO A 58 4.63 -2.02 -19.51
C PRO A 58 4.54 -3.39 -18.82
N VAL A 59 5.02 -3.48 -17.58
CA VAL A 59 5.07 -4.75 -16.83
C VAL A 59 4.09 -4.83 -15.67
N GLY A 60 3.50 -3.71 -15.23
CA GLY A 60 2.57 -3.71 -14.11
C GLY A 60 2.44 -2.39 -13.37
N MET A 61 1.86 -2.49 -12.18
CA MET A 61 1.63 -1.42 -11.23
C MET A 61 2.03 -1.86 -9.81
N VAL A 62 2.35 -0.89 -8.97
CA VAL A 62 2.43 -1.05 -7.52
C VAL A 62 1.44 -0.10 -6.86
N THR A 63 0.67 -0.57 -5.88
CA THR A 63 -0.25 0.23 -5.07
C THR A 63 0.17 0.17 -3.62
N VAL A 64 0.13 1.31 -2.94
CA VAL A 64 0.48 1.43 -1.52
C VAL A 64 -0.73 1.95 -0.78
N ILE A 65 -1.17 1.24 0.25
CA ILE A 65 -2.36 1.55 1.04
C ILE A 65 -1.98 1.57 2.51
N GLY A 66 -2.11 2.74 3.13
CA GLY A 66 -1.96 2.91 4.57
C GLY A 66 -3.33 2.83 5.25
N CYS A 67 -3.39 2.18 6.40
CA CYS A 67 -4.60 2.05 7.20
C CYS A 67 -4.36 2.52 8.65
N CYS A 68 -5.37 3.17 9.23
CA CYS A 68 -5.43 3.44 10.67
C CYS A 68 -6.25 2.33 11.35
N GLY A 69 -5.75 1.67 12.39
CA GLY A 69 -6.43 0.56 13.07
C GLY A 69 -6.84 0.82 14.52
N HIS A 70 -6.51 1.95 15.14
CA HIS A 70 -6.94 2.24 16.52
C HIS A 70 -8.41 2.70 16.60
N PRO A 71 -9.21 2.30 17.62
CA PRO A 71 -8.90 1.38 18.73
C PRO A 71 -9.30 -0.09 18.52
N ASP A 72 -10.14 -0.42 17.53
CA ASP A 72 -10.74 -1.77 17.42
C ASP A 72 -10.01 -2.71 16.43
N ASN A 73 -8.89 -2.29 15.84
CA ASN A 73 -8.15 -2.99 14.78
C ASN A 73 -8.99 -3.31 13.53
N VAL A 74 -10.07 -2.56 13.32
CA VAL A 74 -11.02 -2.76 12.21
C VAL A 74 -10.72 -1.89 10.99
N GLY A 75 -9.63 -1.14 10.99
CA GLY A 75 -9.33 -0.16 9.94
C GLY A 75 -9.44 -0.73 8.52
N ILE A 76 -8.86 -1.91 8.28
CA ILE A 76 -8.89 -2.55 6.96
C ILE A 76 -10.32 -3.00 6.61
N ILE A 77 -11.10 -3.42 7.60
CA ILE A 77 -12.51 -3.79 7.42
C ILE A 77 -13.32 -2.56 7.03
N LEU A 78 -13.14 -1.43 7.71
CA LEU A 78 -13.79 -0.16 7.36
C LEU A 78 -13.42 0.28 5.93
N MET A 79 -12.14 0.18 5.55
CA MET A 79 -11.73 0.45 4.17
C MET A 79 -12.44 -0.46 3.17
N PHE A 80 -12.66 -1.73 3.50
CA PHE A 80 -13.41 -2.66 2.66
C PHE A 80 -14.89 -2.27 2.56
N GLU A 81 -15.54 -1.97 3.68
CA GLU A 81 -16.95 -1.58 3.73
C GLU A 81 -17.22 -0.27 2.99
N GLU A 82 -16.29 0.69 3.05
CA GLU A 82 -16.31 1.94 2.29
C GLU A 82 -15.89 1.79 0.81
N GLY A 83 -15.56 0.58 0.39
CA GLY A 83 -15.26 0.26 -0.99
C GLY A 83 -13.87 0.68 -1.49
N CYS A 84 -12.89 0.94 -0.60
CA CYS A 84 -11.51 1.24 -1.01
C CYS A 84 -10.87 0.15 -1.87
N PHE A 85 -11.34 -1.09 -1.77
CA PHE A 85 -10.84 -2.23 -2.56
C PHE A 85 -11.77 -2.63 -3.71
N HIS A 86 -12.89 -1.94 -3.89
CA HIS A 86 -13.72 -2.14 -5.06
C HIS A 86 -13.00 -1.57 -6.30
N ARG A 87 -13.05 -2.34 -7.38
CA ARG A 87 -12.60 -1.94 -8.71
C ARG A 87 -13.79 -1.75 -9.62
#